data_AF-A0A2M8PB62-F1
#
_entry.id   AF-A0A2M8PB62-F1
#
_cell.length_a   1.000
_cell.length_b   1.000
_cell.length_c   1.000
_cell.angle_alpha   90.00
_cell.angle_beta   90.00
_cell.angle_gamma   90.00
#
_symmetry.space_group_name_H-M   'P 1'
#
loop_
_entity.id
_entity.type
_entity.pdbx_description
1 polymer ?
#
loop_
_entity_poly.entity_id
_entity_poly.type
_entity_poly.pdbx_seq_one_letter_code
_entity_poly.pdbx_strand_id
1 'polypeptide(L)' 'MTSAFQLIAIDLDGTLLDSQHRLTPRTKAAVWRAAEAGLHVVIATGRPRFSGYTYAQQLGLKTPGVYLQGLTV' A
#
# COMPACT_ATOMS: atom_id res chain seq x y z
N MET A 1 17.91 2.64 -15.38
CA MET A 1 18.39 3.30 -14.15
C MET A 1 17.80 2.55 -12.97
N THR A 2 18.61 1.95 -12.11
CA THR A 2 18.11 1.36 -10.87
C THR A 2 17.78 2.48 -9.90
N SER A 3 16.51 2.58 -9.47
CA SER A 3 16.13 3.46 -8.37
C SER A 3 16.97 3.13 -7.13
N ALA A 4 17.44 4.15 -6.40
CA ALA A 4 18.18 3.96 -5.14
C ALA A 4 17.34 3.23 -4.06
N PHE A 5 16.01 3.26 -4.23
CA PHE A 5 15.06 2.54 -3.40
C PHE A 5 14.48 1.35 -4.15
N GLN A 6 14.23 0.25 -3.45
CA GLN A 6 13.62 -0.97 -4.00
C GLN A 6 12.18 -1.20 -3.49
N LEU A 7 11.78 -0.49 -2.44
CA LEU A 7 10.51 -0.72 -1.74
C LEU A 7 9.93 0.58 -1.21
N ILE A 8 8.60 0.68 -1.24
CA ILE A 8 7.80 1.70 -0.56
C ILE A 8 6.90 0.97 0.43
N ALA A 9 7.06 1.23 1.72
CA ALA A 9 6.09 0.86 2.74
C ALA A 9 5.18 2.05 3.00
N ILE A 10 3.85 1.85 2.94
CA ILE A 10 2.89 2.95 3.06
C ILE A 10 1.70 2.58 3.95
N ASP A 11 1.35 3.49 4.86
CA ASP A 11 0.17 3.37 5.71
C ASP A 11 -1.13 3.70 4.96
N LEU A 12 -2.26 3.27 5.52
CA LEU A 12 -3.59 3.45 4.98
C LEU A 12 -4.29 4.72 5.50
N ASP A 13 -4.67 4.74 6.77
CA ASP A 13 -5.61 5.74 7.29
C ASP A 13 -4.93 7.10 7.48
N GLY A 14 -5.49 8.15 6.88
CA GLY A 14 -4.86 9.47 6.90
C GLY A 14 -3.58 9.58 6.06
N THR A 15 -3.21 8.51 5.34
CA THR A 15 -2.01 8.45 4.49
C THR A 15 -2.39 8.13 3.03
N LEU A 16 -2.70 6.87 2.73
CA LEU A 16 -3.10 6.44 1.39
C LEU A 16 -4.58 6.68 1.11
N LEU A 17 -5.41 6.55 2.14
CA LEU A 17 -6.86 6.73 2.07
C LEU A 17 -7.24 8.19 2.34
N ASP A 18 -8.28 8.66 1.65
CA ASP A 18 -8.88 9.97 1.94
C ASP A 18 -9.61 9.95 3.30
N SER A 19 -10.12 11.11 3.72
CA SER A 19 -10.91 11.27 4.96
C SER A 19 -12.19 10.44 5.01
N GLN A 20 -12.60 9.85 3.89
CA GLN A 20 -13.75 8.95 3.77
C GLN A 20 -13.32 7.48 3.63
N HIS A 21 -12.05 7.18 3.89
CA HIS A 21 -11.43 5.86 3.82
C HIS A 21 -11.45 5.23 2.41
N ARG A 22 -11.39 6.07 1.36
CA ARG A 22 -11.42 5.65 -0.04
C ARG A 22 -10.06 5.81 -0.70
N LEU A 23 -9.78 4.89 -1.63
CA LEU A 23 -8.69 5.05 -2.59
C LEU A 23 -9.15 5.96 -3.73
N THR A 24 -8.59 7.17 -3.79
CA THR A 24 -8.87 8.10 -4.90
C THR A 24 -8.24 7.60 -6.21
N PRO A 25 -8.79 7.97 -7.39
CA PRO A 25 -8.17 7.64 -8.68
C PRO A 25 -6.71 8.09 -8.78
N ARG A 26 -6.41 9.29 -8.26
CA ARG A 26 -5.04 9.84 -8.20
C ARG A 26 -4.11 8.94 -7.38
N THR A 27 -4.55 8.49 -6.21
CA THR A 27 -3.74 7.62 -5.35
C THR A 27 -3.48 6.27 -6.00
N LYS A 28 -4.51 5.65 -6.60
CA LYS A 28 -4.36 4.38 -7.33
C LYS A 28 -3.32 4.50 -8.45
N ALA A 29 -3.42 5.57 -9.26
CA ALA A 29 -2.47 5.83 -10.33
C ALA A 29 -1.03 6.07 -9.82
N ALA A 30 -0.86 6.70 -8.65
CA ALA A 30 0.47 6.89 -8.06
C ALA A 30 1.10 5.57 -7.61
N VAL A 31 0.32 4.71 -6.95
CA VAL A 31 0.76 3.37 -6.53
C VAL A 31 1.13 2.51 -7.75
N TRP A 32 0.31 2.53 -8.81
CA TRP A 32 0.61 1.78 -10.02
C TRP A 32 1.88 2.24 -10.71
N ARG A 33 2.09 3.56 -10.86
CA ARG A 33 3.35 4.07 -11.43
C ARG A 33 4.58 3.64 -10.63
N ALA A 34 4.47 3.59 -9.30
CA ALA A 34 5.56 3.11 -8.47
C ALA A 34 5.83 1.61 -8.70
N ALA A 35 4.78 0.79 -8.76
CA ALA A 35 4.89 -0.63 -9.06
C ALA A 35 5.45 -0.90 -10.47
N GLU A 36 5.00 -0.14 -11.49
CA GLU A 36 5.49 -0.21 -12.87
C GLU A 36 6.95 0.22 -13.00
N ALA A 37 7.41 1.13 -12.14
CA ALA A 37 8.81 1.52 -12.03
C ALA A 37 9.70 0.43 -11.37
N GLY A 38 9.13 -0.73 -11.02
CA GLY A 38 9.83 -1.87 -10.44
C GLY A 38 9.99 -1.80 -8.92
N LEU A 39 9.30 -0.88 -8.24
CA LEU A 39 9.31 -0.80 -6.78
C LEU A 39 8.32 -1.79 -6.18
N HIS A 40 8.71 -2.46 -5.10
CA HIS A 40 7.78 -3.20 -4.27
C HIS A 40 6.94 -2.23 -3.44
N VAL A 41 5.64 -2.16 -3.65
CA VAL A 41 4.75 -1.33 -2.82
C VAL A 41 4.07 -2.21 -1.78
N VAL A 42 4.39 -2.01 -0.51
CA VAL A 42 3.91 -2.78 0.65
C VAL A 42 2.98 -1.91 1.48
N ILE A 43 1.79 -2.43 1.80
CA ILE A 43 0.91 -1.80 2.81
C ILE A 43 1.49 -2.06 4.19
N ALA A 44 1.63 -1.03 5.02
CA ALA A 44 2.05 -1.14 6.41
C ALA A 44 1.11 -0.36 7.32
N THR A 45 0.23 -1.05 8.05
CA THR A 45 -0.91 -0.42 8.72
C THR A 45 -1.21 -1.01 10.09
N GLY A 46 -1.85 -0.21 10.95
CA GLY A 46 -2.43 -0.66 12.21
C GLY A 46 -3.63 -1.59 12.06
N ARG A 47 -4.25 -1.62 10.87
CA ARG A 47 -5.43 -2.44 10.61
C ARG A 47 -5.16 -3.94 10.73
N PRO A 48 -6.13 -4.75 11.18
CA PRO A 48 -6.08 -6.21 11.04
C PRO A 48 -6.00 -6.62 9.57
N ARG A 49 -5.32 -7.74 9.29
CA ARG A 49 -5.09 -8.27 7.93
C ARG A 49 -6.35 -8.33 7.08
N PHE A 50 -7.45 -8.88 7.62
CA PHE A 50 -8.70 -9.04 6.86
C PHE A 50 -9.27 -7.72 6.33
N SER A 51 -9.00 -6.60 7.01
CA SER A 51 -9.47 -5.28 6.60
C SER A 51 -8.44 -4.55 5.73
N GLY A 52 -7.16 -4.53 6.14
CA GLY A 52 -6.10 -3.86 5.39
C GLY A 52 -5.83 -4.49 4.01
N TYR A 53 -5.91 -5.82 3.93
CA TYR A 53 -5.64 -6.56 2.69
C TYR A 53 -6.63 -6.24 1.57
N THR A 54 -7.87 -5.84 1.90
CA THR A 54 -8.87 -5.45 0.88
C THR A 54 -8.39 -4.28 0.03
N TYR A 55 -7.60 -3.37 0.60
CA TYR A 55 -7.01 -2.25 -0.14
C TYR A 55 -5.83 -2.68 -1.02
N ALA A 56 -5.01 -3.63 -0.55
CA ALA A 56 -3.96 -4.23 -1.39
C ALA A 56 -4.58 -4.89 -2.63
N GLN A 57 -5.69 -5.62 -2.45
CA GLN A 57 -6.43 -6.25 -3.54
C GLN A 57 -6.98 -5.22 -4.53
N GLN A 58 -7.58 -4.13 -4.04
CA GLN A 58 -8.07 -3.03 -4.91
C GLN A 58 -6.97 -2.34 -5.71
N LEU A 59 -5.74 -2.34 -5.19
CA LEU A 59 -4.56 -1.79 -5.86
C LEU A 59 -3.84 -2.83 -6.75
N GLY A 60 -4.25 -4.10 -6.71
CA GLY A 60 -3.59 -5.19 -7.44
C GLY A 60 -2.19 -5.53 -6.90
N LEU A 61 -1.88 -5.15 -5.66
CA LEU A 61 -0.58 -5.40 -5.05
C LEU A 61 -0.44 -6.88 -4.69
N LYS A 62 0.69 -7.48 -5.08
CA LYS A 62 1.01 -8.90 -4.82
C LYS A 62 2.03 -9.10 -3.71
N THR A 63 2.56 -8.02 -3.15
CA THR A 63 3.52 -8.08 -2.06
C THR A 63 2.83 -8.49 -0.75
N PRO A 64 3.58 -9.04 0.23
CA PRO A 64 3.12 -9.10 1.61
C PRO A 64 2.73 -7.71 2.14
N GLY A 65 1.99 -7.67 3.24
CA GLY A 65 1.65 -6.43 3.95
C GLY A 65 2.10 -6.51 5.40
N VAL A 66 2.14 -5.41 6.11
CA VAL A 66 2.39 -5.35 7.56
C VAL A 66 1.10 -4.89 8.23
N TYR A 67 0.63 -5.64 9.21
CA TYR A 67 -0.68 -5.48 9.83
C TYR A 67 -0.57 -5.48 11.36
N LEU A 68 -1.61 -5.00 12.04
CA LEU A 68 -1.69 -4.95 13.51
C LEU A 68 -0.46 -4.24 14.12
N GLN A 69 -0.08 -3.09 13.57
CA GLN A 69 1.07 -2.29 14.01
C GLN A 69 2.40 -3.07 13.99
N GLY A 70 2.56 -4.00 13.03
CA GLY A 70 3.78 -4.78 12.89
C GLY A 70 3.75 -6.14 13.58
N LEU A 71 2.65 -6.50 14.26
CA LEU A 71 2.52 -7.82 14.88
C LEU A 71 2.45 -8.97 13.85
N THR A 72 1.94 -8.69 12.64
CA THR A 72 1.72 -9.72 11.60
C THR A 72 2.08 -9.24 10.20
N VAL A 73 2.46 -10.17 9.31
CA VAL A 73 2.83 -9.96 7.90
C VAL A 73 1.98 -10.83 6.96
#